data_AF-A0A3Q1ERB0-F1
#
_entry.id   AF-A0A3Q1ERB0-F1
#
_cell.length_a   1.000
_cell.length_b   1.000
_cell.length_c   1.000
_cell.angle_alpha   90.00
_cell.angle_beta   90.00
_cell.angle_gamma   90.00
#
_symmetry.space_group_name_H-M   'P 1'
#
loop_
_entity.id
_entity.type
_entity.pdbx_description
1 polymer ?
#
loop_
_entity_poly.entity_id
_entity_poly.type
_entity_poly.pdbx_seq_one_letter_code
_entity_poly.pdbx_strand_id
1 'polypeptide(L)'
;KMASGKCLTKGSPAPGPVPKDKIRIYSMRFCPFAQRARLVLAAKGINHETVNINLKDKPEWYLAKNPFGLVPTLETSAGEIIYESPITCDYLDEVYAGKKLLPSSAYGKAQQKMMLEHFSKATLYFYKIPMGKIKGDDVSGLETELKEKFGKFNEYLVKKKSKFFGGDSITMIDYMMWPFFERLEGFGLEHCMAGTPELKKWTERMWEDPAVKACMYGTDFYKVYIESYTAGKVDYDYGL
;
A
#
# COMPACT_ATOMS: atom_id res chain seq x y z
N LYS A 1 -14.14 5.30 -10.11
CA LYS A 1 -12.90 5.77 -9.44
C LYS A 1 -13.29 6.81 -8.41
N MET A 2 -12.85 6.68 -7.15
CA MET A 2 -13.06 7.75 -6.17
C MET A 2 -12.33 9.01 -6.64
N ALA A 3 -13.03 10.13 -6.77
CA ALA A 3 -12.41 11.39 -7.17
C ALA A 3 -11.41 11.81 -6.08
N SER A 4 -10.13 11.87 -6.46
CA SER A 4 -9.06 12.24 -5.55
C SER A 4 -8.72 13.71 -5.78
N GLY A 5 -8.81 14.54 -4.73
CA GLY A 5 -8.40 15.95 -4.79
C GLY A 5 -6.88 16.13 -4.84
N LYS A 6 -6.46 17.34 -5.19
CA LYS A 6 -5.04 17.77 -5.14
C LYS A 6 -4.46 17.61 -3.73
N CYS A 7 -3.15 17.46 -3.66
CA CYS A 7 -2.41 17.41 -2.41
C CYS A 7 -2.47 18.75 -1.69
N LEU A 8 -2.65 18.71 -0.37
CA LEU A 8 -2.43 19.86 0.50
C LEU A 8 -0.93 20.01 0.77
N THR A 9 -0.47 21.25 0.67
CA THR A 9 0.94 21.64 0.80
C THR A 9 1.16 22.56 2.01
N LYS A 10 2.40 22.97 2.24
CA LYS A 10 2.72 24.03 3.21
C LYS A 10 1.85 25.28 2.97
N GLY A 11 1.33 25.85 4.04
CA GLY A 11 0.41 27.00 3.98
C GLY A 11 -1.04 26.68 3.54
N SER A 12 -1.34 25.46 3.08
CA SER A 12 -2.73 25.05 2.83
C SER A 12 -3.52 25.02 4.14
N PRO A 13 -4.79 25.48 4.16
CA PRO A 13 -5.61 25.43 5.37
C PRO A 13 -5.85 23.99 5.81
N ALA A 14 -5.93 23.78 7.13
CA ALA A 14 -6.33 22.48 7.67
C ALA A 14 -7.75 22.13 7.24
N PRO A 15 -8.06 20.85 6.93
CA PRO A 15 -9.44 20.45 6.71
C PRO A 15 -10.24 20.62 8.01
N GLY A 16 -11.55 20.86 7.87
CA GLY A 16 -12.46 20.97 9.02
C GLY A 16 -12.61 19.67 9.81
N PRO A 17 -13.44 19.64 10.86
CA PRO A 17 -13.71 18.43 11.63
C PRO A 17 -14.20 17.27 10.75
N VAL A 18 -13.84 16.04 11.10
CA VAL A 18 -14.32 14.84 10.39
C VAL A 18 -15.82 14.67 10.68
N PRO A 19 -16.69 14.51 9.65
CA PRO A 19 -18.11 14.26 9.84
C PRO A 19 -18.38 13.00 10.69
N LYS A 20 -19.46 13.01 11.47
CA LYS A 20 -19.78 11.92 12.44
C LYS A 20 -19.91 10.54 11.80
N ASP A 21 -20.33 10.47 10.55
CA ASP A 21 -20.57 9.25 9.76
C ASP A 21 -19.36 8.82 8.93
N LYS A 22 -18.21 9.47 9.09
CA LYS A 22 -16.99 9.23 8.30
C LYS A 22 -15.77 9.02 9.18
N ILE A 23 -14.76 8.41 8.55
CA ILE A 23 -13.36 8.51 8.96
C ILE A 23 -12.58 9.26 7.88
N ARG A 24 -11.56 10.01 8.27
CA ARG A 24 -10.65 10.65 7.31
C ARG A 24 -9.37 9.83 7.19
N ILE A 25 -8.92 9.63 5.96
CA ILE A 25 -7.57 9.15 5.67
C ILE A 25 -6.74 10.29 5.07
N TYR A 26 -5.65 10.62 5.75
CA TYR A 26 -4.55 11.37 5.16
C TYR A 26 -3.68 10.42 4.35
N SER A 27 -3.58 10.68 3.05
CA SER A 27 -3.05 9.76 2.06
C SER A 27 -2.06 10.45 1.13
N MET A 28 -1.50 9.69 0.20
CA MET A 28 -0.87 10.18 -1.01
C MET A 28 -1.11 9.13 -2.10
N ARG A 29 -1.52 9.55 -3.29
CA ARG A 29 -2.05 8.67 -4.36
C ARG A 29 -1.07 7.57 -4.79
N PHE A 30 0.21 7.89 -4.88
CA PHE A 30 1.29 6.97 -5.22
C PHE A 30 1.83 6.14 -4.04
N CYS A 31 1.46 6.46 -2.79
CA CYS A 31 2.04 5.81 -1.62
C CYS A 31 1.52 4.37 -1.47
N PRO A 32 2.39 3.33 -1.54
CA PRO A 32 1.95 1.94 -1.37
C PRO A 32 1.46 1.66 0.06
N PHE A 33 2.04 2.33 1.06
CA PHE A 33 1.63 2.17 2.45
C PHE A 33 0.23 2.75 2.70
N ALA A 34 -0.06 3.94 2.15
CA ALA A 34 -1.40 4.51 2.26
C ALA A 34 -2.43 3.72 1.44
N GLN A 35 -2.00 3.08 0.35
CA GLN A 35 -2.86 2.19 -0.42
C GLN A 35 -3.36 0.99 0.38
N ARG A 36 -2.57 0.46 1.34
CA ARG A 36 -3.03 -0.61 2.25
C ARG A 36 -4.32 -0.22 2.97
N ALA A 37 -4.34 0.97 3.57
CA ALA A 37 -5.52 1.48 4.26
C ALA A 37 -6.67 1.75 3.29
N ARG A 38 -6.40 2.29 2.09
CA ARG A 38 -7.43 2.46 1.05
C ARG A 38 -8.07 1.14 0.61
N LEU A 39 -7.28 0.08 0.47
CA LEU A 39 -7.79 -1.26 0.14
C LEU A 39 -8.70 -1.79 1.24
N VAL A 40 -8.31 -1.62 2.52
CA VAL A 40 -9.15 -2.03 3.66
C VAL A 40 -10.45 -1.22 3.72
N LEU A 41 -10.38 0.10 3.52
CA LEU A 41 -11.56 0.98 3.46
C LEU A 41 -12.52 0.52 2.34
N ALA A 42 -11.99 0.23 1.16
CA ALA A 42 -12.78 -0.23 0.01
C ALA A 42 -13.37 -1.64 0.25
N ALA A 43 -12.57 -2.59 0.72
CA ALA A 43 -13.00 -3.97 0.97
C ALA A 43 -14.09 -4.07 2.04
N LYS A 44 -14.09 -3.16 3.01
CA LYS A 44 -15.08 -3.09 4.09
C LYS A 44 -16.23 -2.12 3.81
N GLY A 45 -16.20 -1.39 2.69
CA GLY A 45 -17.23 -0.41 2.34
C GLY A 45 -17.34 0.74 3.35
N ILE A 46 -16.23 1.13 3.97
CA ILE A 46 -16.21 2.16 5.03
C ILE A 46 -16.38 3.55 4.40
N ASN A 47 -17.38 4.31 4.86
CA ASN A 47 -17.58 5.68 4.46
C ASN A 47 -16.43 6.55 4.97
N HIS A 48 -15.71 7.20 4.06
CA HIS A 48 -14.52 7.95 4.39
C HIS A 48 -14.32 9.13 3.45
N GLU A 49 -13.46 10.05 3.89
CA GLU A 49 -12.91 11.10 3.02
C GLU A 49 -11.39 10.95 2.93
N THR A 50 -10.85 11.27 1.76
CA THR A 50 -9.40 11.22 1.51
C THR A 50 -8.86 12.63 1.40
N VAL A 51 -7.85 12.95 2.22
CA VAL A 51 -7.06 14.18 2.12
C VAL A 51 -5.66 13.80 1.69
N ASN A 52 -5.25 14.21 0.48
CA ASN A 52 -3.89 13.94 0.02
C ASN A 52 -2.91 14.96 0.60
N ILE A 53 -1.75 14.49 1.03
CA ILE A 53 -0.67 15.32 1.57
C ILE A 53 0.51 15.30 0.61
N ASN A 54 1.04 16.48 0.27
CA ASN A 54 2.32 16.57 -0.43
C ASN A 54 3.44 16.12 0.51
N LEU A 55 4.15 15.04 0.15
CA LEU A 55 5.14 14.43 1.05
C LEU A 55 6.49 15.14 1.08
N LYS A 56 6.72 16.11 0.17
CA LYS A 56 7.92 16.95 0.16
C LYS A 56 7.67 18.31 0.82
N ASP A 57 6.52 18.92 0.54
CA ASP A 57 6.12 20.22 1.06
C ASP A 57 4.89 20.07 1.97
N LYS A 58 5.12 19.47 3.15
CA LYS A 58 4.04 19.05 4.06
C LYS A 58 3.42 20.25 4.78
N PRO A 59 2.09 20.30 4.96
CA PRO A 59 1.45 21.29 5.82
C PRO A 59 1.89 21.16 7.29
N GLU A 60 2.10 22.27 7.97
CA GLU A 60 2.51 22.31 9.39
C GLU A 60 1.46 21.68 10.30
N TRP A 61 0.17 21.92 10.02
CA TRP A 61 -0.93 21.33 10.77
C TRP A 61 -0.97 19.80 10.64
N TYR A 62 -0.44 19.23 9.55
CA TYR A 62 -0.38 17.78 9.39
C TYR A 62 0.73 17.19 10.28
N LEU A 63 1.88 17.86 10.35
CA LEU A 63 2.99 17.48 11.24
C LEU A 63 2.59 17.56 12.71
N ALA A 64 1.68 18.47 13.08
CA ALA A 64 1.11 18.52 14.42
C ALA A 64 0.23 17.29 14.75
N LYS A 65 -0.39 16.65 13.75
CA LYS A 65 -1.20 15.43 13.93
C LYS A 65 -0.33 14.17 13.94
N ASN A 66 0.55 14.05 12.94
CA ASN A 66 1.51 12.95 12.84
C ASN A 66 2.93 13.54 12.77
N PRO A 67 3.71 13.50 13.87
CA PRO A 67 5.04 14.11 13.94
C PRO A 67 6.06 13.43 13.02
N PHE A 68 5.82 12.18 12.61
CA PHE A 68 6.64 11.50 11.60
C PHE A 68 6.36 12.02 10.19
N GLY A 69 5.23 12.71 9.98
CA GLY A 69 4.82 13.27 8.70
C GLY A 69 4.67 12.23 7.60
N LEU A 70 4.37 10.98 7.96
CA LEU A 70 4.18 9.85 7.04
C LEU A 70 2.69 9.65 6.77
N VAL A 71 2.37 8.95 5.68
CA VAL A 71 1.01 8.50 5.36
C VAL A 71 1.02 6.96 5.23
N PRO A 72 -0.08 6.26 5.61
CA PRO A 72 -1.38 6.80 5.98
C PRO A 72 -1.45 7.29 7.43
N THR A 73 -2.35 8.23 7.66
CA THR A 73 -2.85 8.60 8.99
C THR A 73 -4.38 8.62 8.94
N LEU A 74 -5.05 8.04 9.92
CA LEU A 74 -6.50 8.13 10.11
C LEU A 74 -6.83 9.20 11.15
N GLU A 75 -7.95 9.88 10.94
CA GLU A 75 -8.56 10.78 11.91
C GLU A 75 -10.04 10.41 12.08
N THR A 76 -10.45 10.14 13.33
CA THR A 76 -11.84 9.82 13.69
C THR A 76 -12.67 11.10 13.86
N SER A 77 -14.00 10.97 13.89
CA SER A 77 -14.89 12.10 14.20
C SER A 77 -14.74 12.64 15.63
N ALA A 78 -14.11 11.87 16.52
CA ALA A 78 -13.71 12.32 17.86
C ALA A 78 -12.34 13.03 17.88
N GLY A 79 -11.66 13.13 16.74
CA GLY A 79 -10.33 13.74 16.62
C GLY A 79 -9.17 12.83 17.02
N GLU A 80 -9.40 11.53 17.16
CA GLU A 80 -8.35 10.56 17.47
C GLU A 80 -7.49 10.32 16.23
N ILE A 81 -6.17 10.22 16.42
CA ILE A 81 -5.19 10.06 15.34
C ILE A 81 -4.54 8.68 15.42
N ILE A 82 -4.54 7.96 14.30
CA ILE A 82 -3.94 6.63 14.17
C ILE A 82 -3.02 6.62 12.95
N TYR A 83 -1.73 6.28 13.12
CA TYR A 83 -0.76 6.21 12.02
C TYR A 83 -0.04 4.86 12.01
N GLU A 84 0.83 4.66 11.02
CA GLU A 84 1.39 3.39 10.55
C GLU A 84 0.41 2.53 9.75
N SER A 85 0.85 2.10 8.55
CA SER A 85 -0.04 1.38 7.64
C SER A 85 -0.61 0.07 8.20
N PRO A 86 0.12 -0.79 8.93
CA PRO A 86 -0.48 -1.99 9.51
C PRO A 86 -1.44 -1.67 10.65
N ILE A 87 -1.10 -0.68 11.49
CA ILE A 87 -1.91 -0.28 12.66
C ILE A 87 -3.24 0.33 12.21
N THR A 88 -3.21 1.25 11.25
CA THR A 88 -4.42 1.82 10.65
C THR A 88 -5.33 0.74 10.06
N CYS A 89 -4.77 -0.27 9.41
CA CYS A 89 -5.54 -1.37 8.83
C CYS A 89 -6.14 -2.30 9.90
N ASP A 90 -5.37 -2.65 10.93
CA ASP A 90 -5.85 -3.43 12.08
C ASP A 90 -7.01 -2.68 12.77
N TYR A 91 -6.86 -1.37 13.02
CA TYR A 91 -7.90 -0.52 13.60
C TYR A 91 -9.19 -0.55 12.78
N LEU A 92 -9.09 -0.31 11.46
CA LEU A 92 -10.24 -0.33 10.56
C LEU A 92 -10.95 -1.69 10.57
N ASP A 93 -10.21 -2.80 10.61
CA ASP A 93 -10.80 -4.14 10.66
C ASP A 93 -11.45 -4.45 12.00
N GLU A 94 -10.92 -3.92 13.10
CA GLU A 94 -11.43 -4.12 14.45
C GLU A 94 -12.73 -3.36 14.68
N VAL A 95 -12.74 -2.04 14.46
CA VAL A 95 -13.84 -1.16 14.87
C VAL A 95 -15.03 -1.15 13.92
N TYR A 96 -14.81 -1.40 12.63
CA TYR A 96 -15.91 -1.43 11.65
C TYR A 96 -16.49 -2.84 11.48
N ALA A 97 -17.82 -2.87 11.37
CA ALA A 97 -18.61 -4.08 11.15
C ALA A 97 -18.38 -4.68 9.75
N GLY A 98 -19.04 -5.81 9.48
CA GLY A 98 -18.94 -6.53 8.21
C GLY A 98 -17.87 -7.62 8.23
N LYS A 99 -17.48 -8.08 7.03
CA LYS A 99 -16.48 -9.15 6.86
C LYS A 99 -15.16 -8.74 7.54
N LYS A 100 -14.67 -9.61 8.43
CA LYS A 100 -13.33 -9.46 9.03
C LYS A 100 -12.27 -9.88 8.01
N LEU A 101 -11.22 -9.07 7.88
CA LEU A 101 -10.09 -9.32 6.99
C LEU A 101 -9.00 -10.13 7.71
N LEU A 102 -8.85 -9.94 9.01
CA LEU A 102 -7.99 -10.77 9.85
C LEU A 102 -8.72 -12.06 10.27
N PRO A 103 -7.97 -13.17 10.45
CA PRO A 103 -8.52 -14.39 11.02
C PRO A 103 -9.02 -14.18 12.46
N SER A 104 -9.99 -15.00 12.90
CA SER A 104 -10.49 -14.96 14.28
C SER A 104 -9.50 -15.54 15.28
N SER A 105 -8.73 -16.56 14.89
CA SER A 105 -7.77 -17.23 15.77
C SER A 105 -6.52 -16.40 16.01
N ALA A 106 -6.03 -16.39 17.26
CA ALA A 106 -4.79 -15.69 17.61
C ALA A 106 -3.61 -16.17 16.77
N TYR A 107 -3.50 -17.48 16.54
CA TYR A 107 -2.47 -18.05 15.69
C TYR A 107 -2.59 -17.60 14.23
N GLY A 108 -3.79 -17.56 13.66
CA GLY A 108 -4.00 -17.08 12.29
C GLY A 108 -3.59 -15.60 12.13
N LYS A 109 -3.93 -14.75 13.10
CA LYS A 109 -3.46 -13.35 13.13
C LYS A 109 -1.94 -13.28 13.19
N ALA A 110 -1.30 -14.07 14.06
CA ALA A 110 0.16 -14.12 14.17
C ALA A 110 0.82 -14.59 12.85
N GLN A 111 0.24 -15.57 12.16
CA GLN A 111 0.74 -16.03 10.85
C GLN A 111 0.75 -14.90 9.81
N GLN A 112 -0.32 -14.10 9.74
CA GLN A 112 -0.37 -12.96 8.83
C GLN A 112 0.66 -11.87 9.20
N LYS A 113 0.84 -11.60 10.50
CA LYS A 113 1.84 -10.64 10.98
C LYS A 113 3.28 -11.09 10.68
N MET A 114 3.59 -12.38 10.85
CA MET A 114 4.88 -12.95 10.45
C MET A 114 5.13 -12.85 8.94
N MET A 115 4.11 -13.14 8.12
CA MET A 115 4.23 -12.97 6.66
C MET A 115 4.48 -11.51 6.28
N LEU A 116 3.81 -10.56 6.92
CA LEU A 116 4.05 -9.14 6.70
C LEU A 116 5.48 -8.72 7.08
N GLU A 117 6.03 -9.27 8.17
CA GLU A 117 7.41 -9.03 8.59
C GLU A 117 8.44 -9.65 7.64
N HIS A 118 8.13 -10.79 7.02
CA HIS A 118 8.97 -11.31 5.94
C HIS A 118 8.89 -10.44 4.69
N PHE A 119 7.71 -9.93 4.38
CA PHE A 119 7.48 -9.07 3.23
C PHE A 119 8.07 -7.67 3.39
N SER A 120 8.09 -7.09 4.61
CA SER A 120 8.69 -5.78 4.89
C SER A 120 10.16 -5.71 4.44
N LYS A 121 10.87 -6.83 4.53
CA LYS A 121 12.26 -6.96 4.08
C LYS A 121 12.41 -6.91 2.55
N ALA A 122 11.34 -7.06 1.78
CA ALA A 122 11.33 -6.94 0.33
C ALA A 122 10.98 -5.52 -0.16
N THR A 123 10.34 -4.67 0.66
CA THR A 123 9.79 -3.39 0.19
C THR A 123 10.86 -2.40 -0.26
N LEU A 124 12.07 -2.49 0.31
CA LEU A 124 13.19 -1.60 -0.05
C LEU A 124 13.64 -1.77 -1.51
N TYR A 125 13.56 -2.99 -2.06
CA TYR A 125 14.06 -3.32 -3.40
C TYR A 125 13.24 -2.62 -4.49
N PHE A 126 11.94 -2.43 -4.23
CA PHE A 126 11.03 -1.72 -5.14
C PHE A 126 11.48 -0.29 -5.44
N TYR A 127 12.23 0.34 -4.54
CA TYR A 127 12.79 1.67 -4.79
C TYR A 127 14.29 1.62 -5.11
N LYS A 128 15.06 0.78 -4.42
CA LYS A 128 16.52 0.70 -4.64
C LYS A 128 16.89 0.26 -6.05
N ILE A 129 16.18 -0.72 -6.62
CA ILE A 129 16.51 -1.24 -7.96
C ILE A 129 16.24 -0.17 -9.04
N PRO A 130 15.04 0.45 -9.14
CA PRO A 130 14.82 1.49 -10.15
C PRO A 130 15.75 2.70 -9.98
N MET A 131 16.01 3.12 -8.74
CA MET A 131 16.96 4.21 -8.46
C MET A 131 18.39 3.87 -8.90
N GLY A 132 18.86 2.65 -8.63
CA GLY A 132 20.19 2.21 -9.05
C GLY A 132 20.31 2.18 -10.58
N LYS A 133 19.31 1.62 -11.28
CA LYS A 133 19.28 1.59 -12.75
C LYS A 133 19.42 2.99 -13.37
N ILE A 134 18.70 3.97 -12.82
CA ILE A 134 18.72 5.35 -13.33
C ILE A 134 20.07 6.04 -13.07
N LYS A 135 20.73 5.70 -11.96
CA LYS A 135 22.10 6.17 -11.67
C LYS A 135 23.18 5.47 -12.49
N GLY A 136 22.85 4.40 -13.20
CA GLY A 136 23.81 3.55 -13.89
C GLY A 136 24.56 2.60 -12.96
N ASP A 137 24.04 2.35 -11.75
CA ASP A 137 24.60 1.39 -10.81
C ASP A 137 24.33 -0.06 -11.26
N ASP A 138 25.22 -0.99 -10.92
CA ASP A 138 24.93 -2.42 -11.05
C ASP A 138 23.92 -2.85 -9.97
N VAL A 139 22.73 -3.24 -10.40
CA VAL A 139 21.62 -3.69 -9.52
C VAL A 139 21.42 -5.21 -9.54
N SER A 140 22.28 -5.96 -10.23
CA SER A 140 22.12 -7.41 -10.41
C SER A 140 22.03 -8.18 -9.08
N GLY A 141 22.82 -7.79 -8.08
CA GLY A 141 22.74 -8.33 -6.72
C GLY A 141 21.39 -8.07 -6.05
N LEU A 142 20.89 -6.82 -6.14
CA LEU A 142 19.57 -6.46 -5.58
C LEU A 142 18.42 -7.21 -6.27
N GLU A 143 18.49 -7.39 -7.59
CA GLU A 143 17.50 -8.17 -8.34
C GLU A 143 17.55 -9.65 -7.97
N THR A 144 18.75 -10.20 -7.73
CA THR A 144 18.92 -11.58 -7.25
C THR A 144 18.28 -11.77 -5.88
N GLU A 145 18.55 -10.86 -4.94
CA GLU A 145 17.94 -10.90 -3.60
C GLU A 145 16.40 -10.74 -3.65
N LEU A 146 15.87 -9.91 -4.56
CA LEU A 146 14.43 -9.77 -4.73
C LEU A 146 13.80 -11.05 -5.32
N LYS A 147 14.43 -11.65 -6.33
CA LYS A 147 14.02 -12.94 -6.91
C LYS A 147 13.99 -14.04 -5.85
N GLU A 148 15.00 -14.13 -5.00
CA GLU A 148 15.03 -15.09 -3.88
C GLU A 148 13.85 -14.89 -2.91
N LYS A 149 13.52 -13.63 -2.58
CA LYS A 149 12.36 -13.34 -1.72
C LYS A 149 11.04 -13.74 -2.38
N PHE A 150 10.85 -13.44 -3.66
CA PHE A 150 9.69 -13.89 -4.41
C PHE A 150 9.61 -15.41 -4.52
N GLY A 151 10.76 -16.09 -4.69
CA GLY A 151 10.86 -17.55 -4.61
C GLY A 151 10.31 -18.10 -3.29
N LYS A 152 10.70 -17.51 -2.15
CA LYS A 152 10.20 -17.90 -0.82
C LYS A 152 8.70 -17.69 -0.67
N PHE A 153 8.14 -16.60 -1.19
CA PHE A 153 6.69 -16.37 -1.18
C PHE A 153 5.94 -17.35 -2.08
N ASN A 154 6.50 -17.69 -3.24
CA ASN A 154 5.97 -18.72 -4.12
C ASN A 154 5.97 -20.11 -3.45
N GLU A 155 7.09 -20.50 -2.84
CA GLU A 155 7.18 -21.75 -2.07
C GLU A 155 6.17 -21.80 -0.93
N TYR A 156 5.91 -20.68 -0.26
CA TYR A 156 4.88 -20.60 0.76
C TYR A 156 3.50 -20.98 0.18
N LEU A 157 3.11 -20.39 -0.95
CA LEU A 157 1.84 -20.70 -1.62
C LEU A 157 1.77 -22.17 -2.08
N VAL A 158 2.86 -22.70 -2.64
CA VAL A 158 2.97 -24.12 -3.04
C VAL A 158 2.76 -25.06 -1.84
N LYS A 159 3.42 -24.79 -0.71
CA LYS A 159 3.31 -25.60 0.52
C LYS A 159 1.94 -25.48 1.15
N LYS A 160 1.38 -24.26 1.19
CA LYS A 160 0.07 -23.97 1.78
C LYS A 160 -1.08 -24.54 0.94
N LYS A 161 -0.88 -24.68 -0.38
CA LYS A 161 -1.89 -25.12 -1.37
C LYS A 161 -3.16 -24.27 -1.33
N SER A 162 -3.00 -22.98 -1.10
CA SER A 162 -4.09 -22.01 -0.99
C SER A 162 -4.04 -20.99 -2.13
N LYS A 163 -5.19 -20.38 -2.44
CA LYS A 163 -5.28 -19.35 -3.51
C LYS A 163 -4.63 -18.02 -3.12
N PHE A 164 -4.63 -17.71 -1.83
CA PHE A 164 -4.15 -16.46 -1.22
C PHE A 164 -3.25 -16.76 -0.03
N PHE A 165 -2.51 -15.76 0.47
CA PHE A 165 -1.57 -15.95 1.58
C PHE A 165 -2.29 -16.27 2.90
N GLY A 166 -3.54 -15.84 3.07
CA GLY A 166 -4.38 -16.16 4.23
C GLY A 166 -5.24 -17.42 4.09
N GLY A 167 -5.32 -18.05 2.91
CA GLY A 167 -6.20 -19.18 2.64
C GLY A 167 -6.86 -19.12 1.26
N ASP A 168 -8.08 -19.63 1.12
CA ASP A 168 -8.78 -19.69 -0.18
C ASP A 168 -9.59 -18.43 -0.52
N SER A 169 -9.56 -17.44 0.35
CA SER A 169 -10.16 -16.11 0.16
C SER A 169 -9.14 -15.03 0.51
N ILE A 170 -9.28 -13.85 -0.10
CA ILE A 170 -8.50 -12.67 0.27
C ILE A 170 -8.70 -12.34 1.75
N THR A 171 -7.59 -12.00 2.39
CA THR A 171 -7.50 -11.55 3.77
C THR A 171 -6.60 -10.33 3.90
N MET A 172 -6.41 -9.83 5.12
CA MET A 172 -5.61 -8.63 5.39
C MET A 172 -4.20 -8.71 4.78
N ILE A 173 -3.50 -9.84 4.93
CA ILE A 173 -2.13 -10.00 4.43
C ILE A 173 -2.01 -9.78 2.92
N ASP A 174 -3.00 -10.19 2.15
CA ASP A 174 -3.00 -10.02 0.69
C ASP A 174 -3.05 -8.52 0.34
N TYR A 175 -3.90 -7.74 1.01
CA TYR A 175 -3.96 -6.27 0.86
C TYR A 175 -2.72 -5.56 1.41
N MET A 176 -2.02 -6.12 2.40
CA MET A 176 -0.75 -5.55 2.88
C MET A 176 0.39 -5.67 1.86
N MET A 177 0.39 -6.75 1.09
CA MET A 177 1.43 -7.04 0.10
C MET A 177 1.13 -6.40 -1.25
N TRP A 178 -0.14 -6.41 -1.66
CA TRP A 178 -0.59 -6.03 -3.00
C TRP A 178 -0.03 -4.73 -3.58
N PRO A 179 0.01 -3.59 -2.85
CA PRO A 179 0.45 -2.33 -3.44
C PRO A 179 1.83 -2.41 -4.12
N PHE A 180 2.75 -3.21 -3.58
CA PHE A 180 4.06 -3.36 -4.19
C PHE A 180 4.01 -4.22 -5.46
N PHE A 181 3.22 -5.29 -5.46
CA PHE A 181 3.03 -6.13 -6.65
C PHE A 181 2.33 -5.38 -7.79
N GLU A 182 1.38 -4.50 -7.47
CA GLU A 182 0.73 -3.61 -8.44
C GLU A 182 1.74 -2.72 -9.19
N ARG A 183 2.86 -2.38 -8.55
CA ARG A 183 3.90 -1.48 -9.09
C ARG A 183 4.97 -2.19 -9.90
N LEU A 184 4.98 -3.53 -9.96
CA LEU A 184 6.07 -4.29 -10.57
C LEU A 184 6.37 -3.85 -12.00
N GLU A 185 5.35 -3.80 -12.86
CA GLU A 185 5.50 -3.40 -14.26
C GLU A 185 5.92 -1.93 -14.39
N GLY A 186 5.22 -1.02 -13.68
CA GLY A 186 5.54 0.41 -13.71
C GLY A 186 6.94 0.73 -13.20
N PHE A 187 7.51 -0.13 -12.36
CA PHE A 187 8.86 0.02 -11.81
C PHE A 187 9.92 -0.81 -12.56
N GLY A 188 9.55 -1.57 -13.61
CA GLY A 188 10.47 -2.41 -14.37
C GLY A 188 11.08 -3.54 -13.54
N LEU A 189 10.25 -4.21 -12.75
CA LEU A 189 10.60 -5.29 -11.81
C LEU A 189 9.85 -6.61 -12.10
N GLU A 190 9.02 -6.66 -13.13
CA GLU A 190 8.24 -7.83 -13.53
C GLU A 190 9.12 -9.07 -13.80
N HIS A 191 10.34 -8.87 -14.32
CA HIS A 191 11.30 -9.94 -14.55
C HIS A 191 11.81 -10.59 -13.26
N CYS A 192 11.69 -9.93 -12.11
CA CYS A 192 12.02 -10.51 -10.81
C CYS A 192 11.03 -11.61 -10.39
N MET A 193 9.85 -11.67 -10.99
CA MET A 193 8.85 -12.72 -10.75
C MET A 193 9.11 -14.01 -11.54
N ALA A 194 10.17 -14.07 -12.36
CA ALA A 194 10.51 -15.27 -13.12
C ALA A 194 10.68 -16.49 -12.19
N GLY A 195 10.09 -17.63 -12.58
CA GLY A 195 10.12 -18.86 -11.78
C GLY A 195 9.15 -18.90 -10.58
N THR A 196 8.20 -17.96 -10.46
CA THR A 196 7.23 -17.90 -9.35
C THR A 196 5.76 -18.11 -9.78
N PRO A 197 5.39 -19.29 -10.31
CA PRO A 197 4.08 -19.50 -10.94
C PRO A 197 2.88 -19.34 -9.99
N GLU A 198 2.97 -19.77 -8.73
CA GLU A 198 1.85 -19.61 -7.78
C GLU A 198 1.73 -18.16 -7.31
N LEU A 199 2.86 -17.46 -7.16
CA LEU A 199 2.84 -16.03 -6.87
C LEU A 199 2.26 -15.23 -8.04
N LYS A 200 2.55 -15.61 -9.29
CA LYS A 200 1.92 -15.03 -10.48
C LYS A 200 0.40 -15.27 -10.48
N LYS A 201 -0.05 -16.50 -10.24
CA LYS A 201 -1.49 -16.81 -10.12
C LYS A 201 -2.17 -16.00 -9.01
N TRP A 202 -1.47 -15.77 -7.89
CA TRP A 202 -1.96 -14.90 -6.83
C TRP A 202 -2.12 -13.45 -7.33
N THR A 203 -1.15 -12.90 -8.07
CA THR A 203 -1.30 -11.54 -8.64
C THR A 203 -2.46 -11.44 -9.60
N GLU A 204 -2.69 -12.44 -10.45
CA GLU A 204 -3.82 -12.51 -11.37
C GLU A 204 -5.16 -12.50 -10.61
N ARG A 205 -5.24 -13.21 -9.48
CA ARG A 205 -6.44 -13.20 -8.62
C ARG A 205 -6.65 -11.87 -7.92
N MET A 206 -5.58 -11.23 -7.46
CA MET A 206 -5.67 -9.92 -6.82
C MET A 206 -6.17 -8.86 -7.79
N TRP A 207 -5.77 -8.91 -9.06
CA TRP A 207 -6.32 -8.02 -10.10
C TRP A 207 -7.83 -8.15 -10.29
N GLU A 208 -8.42 -9.31 -9.97
CA GLU A 208 -9.86 -9.52 -10.07
C GLU A 208 -10.66 -8.98 -8.87
N ASP A 209 -10.01 -8.67 -7.76
CA ASP A 209 -10.66 -8.23 -6.53
C ASP A 209 -11.31 -6.83 -6.68
N PRO A 210 -12.57 -6.65 -6.24
CA PRO A 210 -13.25 -5.36 -6.35
C PRO A 210 -12.56 -4.22 -5.60
N ALA A 211 -11.97 -4.47 -4.42
CA ALA A 211 -11.29 -3.43 -3.65
C ALA A 211 -9.98 -3.01 -4.33
N VAL A 212 -9.25 -3.97 -4.91
CA VAL A 212 -8.10 -3.72 -5.78
C VAL A 212 -8.50 -2.87 -6.98
N LYS A 213 -9.51 -3.29 -7.76
CA LYS A 213 -10.00 -2.53 -8.93
C LYS A 213 -10.45 -1.11 -8.56
N ALA A 214 -11.04 -0.91 -7.39
CA ALA A 214 -11.46 0.41 -6.92
C ALA A 214 -10.30 1.33 -6.54
N CYS A 215 -9.15 0.76 -6.14
CA CYS A 215 -7.99 1.49 -5.63
C CYS A 215 -6.81 1.58 -6.60
N MET A 216 -6.87 0.87 -7.73
CA MET A 216 -5.76 0.73 -8.67
C MET A 216 -5.53 1.99 -9.53
N TYR A 217 -4.29 2.15 -9.95
CA TYR A 217 -3.90 3.08 -11.01
C TYR A 217 -3.31 2.30 -12.20
N GLY A 218 -3.30 2.92 -13.39
CA GLY A 218 -2.70 2.29 -14.58
C GLY A 218 -1.17 2.26 -14.49
N THR A 219 -0.53 1.34 -15.20
CA THR A 219 0.93 1.17 -15.21
C THR A 219 1.69 2.48 -15.47
N ASP A 220 1.23 3.29 -16.44
CA ASP A 220 1.84 4.59 -16.76
C ASP A 220 1.87 5.56 -15.57
N PHE A 221 0.87 5.49 -14.69
CA PHE A 221 0.81 6.32 -13.48
C PHE A 221 1.99 6.01 -12.55
N TYR A 222 2.35 4.73 -12.39
CA TYR A 222 3.48 4.32 -11.56
C TYR A 222 4.82 4.58 -12.23
N LYS A 223 4.89 4.44 -13.57
CA LYS A 223 6.08 4.76 -14.35
C LYS A 223 6.46 6.24 -14.23
N VAL A 224 5.50 7.14 -14.45
CA VAL A 224 5.71 8.59 -14.28
C VAL A 224 6.10 8.93 -12.85
N TYR A 225 5.49 8.28 -11.87
CA TYR A 225 5.87 8.47 -10.48
C TYR A 225 7.32 8.06 -10.19
N ILE A 226 7.77 6.86 -10.62
CA ILE A 226 9.13 6.42 -10.30
C ILE A 226 10.19 7.26 -11.04
N GLU A 227 9.91 7.66 -12.29
CA GLU A 227 10.77 8.59 -13.06
C GLU A 227 10.89 9.96 -12.36
N SER A 228 9.78 10.55 -11.93
CA SER A 228 9.80 11.83 -11.23
C SER A 228 10.39 11.74 -9.81
N TYR A 229 10.19 10.61 -9.12
CA TYR A 229 10.77 10.30 -7.81
C TYR A 229 12.29 10.21 -7.88
N THR A 230 12.80 9.46 -8.85
CA THR A 230 14.25 9.31 -9.06
C THR A 230 14.91 10.62 -9.51
N ALA A 231 14.20 11.48 -10.23
CA ALA A 231 14.64 12.83 -10.57
C ALA A 231 14.54 13.85 -9.40
N GLY A 232 13.98 13.48 -8.24
CA GLY A 232 13.78 14.37 -7.09
C GLY A 232 12.70 15.45 -7.29
N LYS A 233 11.89 15.32 -8.33
CA LYS A 233 10.88 16.30 -8.79
C LYS A 233 9.50 15.64 -8.94
N VAL A 234 9.09 14.88 -7.92
CA VAL A 234 7.78 14.18 -7.91
C VAL A 234 6.66 15.19 -8.13
N ASP A 235 5.83 14.95 -9.16
CA ASP A 235 4.54 15.59 -9.31
C ASP A 235 3.49 14.78 -8.52
N TYR A 236 3.23 15.20 -7.28
CA TYR A 236 2.26 14.53 -6.40
C TYR A 236 0.82 14.68 -6.89
N ASP A 237 0.54 15.58 -7.83
CA ASP A 237 -0.78 15.87 -8.41
C ASP A 237 -0.95 15.38 -9.85
N TYR A 238 0.05 14.71 -10.42
CA TYR A 238 0.01 14.13 -11.76
C TYR A 238 -1.33 13.43 -12.09
N GLY A 239 -1.93 13.81 -13.22
CA GLY A 239 -3.24 13.30 -13.67
C GLY A 239 -4.47 13.97 -13.03
N LEU A 240 -4.32 15.13 -12.38
CA LEU A 240 -5.39 16.01 -11.87
C LEU A 240 -5.31 17.43 -12.44
#